data_AF-A0A2V5X3T2-F1
#
_entry.id   AF-A0A2V5X3T2-F1
#
_cell.length_a   1.000
_cell.length_b   1.000
_cell.length_c   1.000
_cell.angle_alpha   90.00
_cell.angle_beta   90.00
_cell.angle_gamma   90.00
#
_symmetry.space_group_name_H-M   'P 1'
#
loop_
_entity.id
_entity.type
_entity.pdbx_description
1 polymer ?
#
loop_
_entity_poly.entity_id
_entity_poly.type
_entity_poly.pdbx_seq_one_letter_code
_entity_poly.pdbx_strand_id
1 'polypeptide(L)'
;REFQDFDLKLEVRVPKDGNSGIYLRGIYEVQVADTYGKRRDPHNMGAIYSRIAPSEIAEKPAGEWQTFDITLCERHATVILNGKKIIDNQPLLGCTGG
;
A
#
# COMPACT_ATOMS: atom_id res chain seq x y z
N ARG A 1 -8.61 -4.99 18.72
CA ARG A 1 -7.55 -6.03 18.90
C ARG A 1 -6.27 -5.49 18.30
N GLU A 2 -5.14 -5.70 18.95
CA GLU A 2 -3.83 -5.24 18.48
C GLU A 2 -3.05 -6.40 17.88
N PHE A 3 -2.18 -6.07 16.92
CA PHE A 3 -1.34 -7.02 16.19
C PHE A 3 0.07 -6.44 16.05
N GLN A 4 1.09 -7.28 16.19
CA GLN A 4 2.49 -6.88 16.00
C GLN A 4 2.95 -7.23 14.58
N ASP A 5 3.16 -8.52 14.33
CA ASP A 5 3.46 -9.08 13.02
C ASP A 5 2.21 -9.80 12.48
N PHE A 6 1.94 -9.62 11.19
CA PHE A 6 0.74 -10.17 10.57
C PHE A 6 0.83 -10.17 9.04
N ASP A 7 0.01 -11.02 8.44
CA ASP A 7 -0.39 -10.97 7.04
C ASP A 7 -1.83 -10.46 6.95
N LEU A 8 -2.04 -9.42 6.14
CA LEU A 8 -3.33 -8.78 5.92
C LEU A 8 -3.71 -8.89 4.45
N LYS A 9 -4.80 -9.61 4.18
CA LYS A 9 -5.42 -9.68 2.85
C LYS A 9 -6.71 -8.88 2.85
N LEU A 10 -6.86 -8.02 1.86
CA LEU A 10 -8.08 -7.23 1.69
C LEU A 10 -8.27 -6.83 0.23
N GLU A 11 -9.47 -6.34 -0.07
CA GLU A 11 -9.77 -5.70 -1.34
C GLU A 11 -10.28 -4.29 -1.10
N VAL A 12 -9.89 -3.37 -1.99
CA VAL A 12 -10.34 -1.98 -1.96
C VAL A 12 -10.88 -1.57 -3.32
N ARG A 13 -11.84 -0.65 -3.31
CA ARG A 13 -12.36 -0.02 -4.52
C ARG A 13 -12.49 1.46 -4.25
N VAL A 14 -11.74 2.26 -5.01
CA VAL A 14 -11.68 3.71 -4.85
C VAL A 14 -12.42 4.38 -6.04
N PRO A 15 -13.26 5.41 -5.81
CA PRO A 15 -13.82 6.20 -6.90
C PRO A 15 -12.73 7.01 -7.60
N LYS A 16 -13.06 7.60 -8.74
CA LYS A 16 -12.16 8.53 -9.44
C LYS A 16 -11.76 9.67 -8.49
N ASP A 17 -10.47 10.02 -8.50
CA ASP A 17 -9.86 11.03 -7.62
C ASP A 17 -9.99 10.74 -6.12
N GLY A 18 -10.39 9.51 -5.74
CA GLY A 18 -10.51 9.11 -4.34
C GLY A 18 -9.14 8.88 -3.69
N ASN A 19 -9.10 9.07 -2.37
CA ASN A 19 -7.92 8.88 -1.53
C ASN A 19 -8.33 8.27 -0.18
N SER A 20 -7.52 7.37 0.33
CA SER A 20 -7.64 6.64 1.58
C SER A 20 -6.29 5.99 1.92
N GLY A 21 -6.23 5.24 3.01
CA GLY A 21 -5.03 4.55 3.45
C GLY A 21 -5.33 3.33 4.30
N ILE A 22 -4.42 2.36 4.27
CA ILE A 22 -4.43 1.19 5.15
C ILE A 22 -3.33 1.38 6.19
N TYR A 23 -3.72 1.63 7.44
CA TYR A 23 -2.79 1.94 8.53
C TYR A 23 -2.34 0.67 9.26
N LEU A 24 -1.13 0.22 8.98
CA LEU A 24 -0.48 -0.89 9.69
C LEU A 24 -0.01 -0.39 11.06
N ARG A 25 -0.54 -1.01 12.12
CA ARG A 25 -0.30 -0.61 13.52
C ARG A 25 -0.61 0.87 13.81
N GLY A 26 -1.45 1.50 13.01
CA GLY A 26 -1.85 2.89 13.18
C GLY A 26 -0.80 3.94 12.79
N ILE A 27 0.38 3.55 12.31
CA ILE A 27 1.51 4.49 12.07
C ILE A 27 2.20 4.33 10.71
N TYR A 28 1.95 3.24 10.00
CA TYR A 28 2.50 3.02 8.65
C TYR A 28 1.37 2.88 7.65
N GLU A 29 1.24 3.84 6.77
CA GLU A 29 0.20 3.88 5.75
C GLU A 29 0.67 3.20 4.47
N VAL A 30 -0.09 2.19 4.04
CA VAL A 30 -0.10 1.72 2.66
C VAL A 30 -1.14 2.54 1.90
N GLN A 31 -0.69 3.26 0.88
CA GLN A 31 -1.49 4.25 0.17
C GLN A 31 -2.61 3.61 -0.64
N VAL A 32 -3.81 4.19 -0.59
CA VAL A 32 -4.97 3.79 -1.41
C VAL A 32 -5.55 5.01 -2.12
N ALA A 33 -5.16 5.24 -3.37
CA ALA A 33 -5.65 6.38 -4.15
C ALA A 33 -5.78 6.09 -5.63
N ASP A 34 -6.60 6.88 -6.33
CA ASP A 34 -6.65 6.87 -7.79
C ASP A 34 -5.37 7.47 -8.39
N THR A 35 -4.39 6.61 -8.65
CA THR A 35 -3.12 6.97 -9.29
C THR A 35 -2.88 6.28 -10.63
N TYR A 36 -3.88 5.57 -11.15
CA TYR A 36 -3.76 4.85 -12.41
C TYR A 36 -3.30 5.74 -13.56
N GLY A 37 -2.29 5.27 -14.29
CA GLY A 37 -1.70 6.00 -15.43
C GLY A 37 -0.76 7.16 -15.03
N LYS A 38 -0.55 7.41 -13.73
CA LYS A 38 0.46 8.37 -13.26
C LYS A 38 1.85 7.73 -13.25
N ARG A 39 2.87 8.58 -13.17
CA ARG A 39 4.25 8.13 -12.99
C ARG A 39 4.44 7.60 -11.57
N ARG A 40 5.21 6.52 -11.45
CA ARG A 40 5.64 5.88 -10.20
C ARG A 40 6.18 6.90 -9.19
N ASP A 41 5.56 6.93 -8.02
CA ASP A 41 5.80 7.89 -6.94
C ASP A 41 5.42 7.28 -5.57
N PRO A 42 6.05 7.68 -4.45
CA PRO A 42 5.71 7.20 -3.09
C PRO A 42 4.32 7.61 -2.58
N HIS A 43 3.50 8.28 -3.38
CA HIS A 43 2.08 8.58 -3.12
C HIS A 43 1.13 7.79 -4.03
N ASN A 44 1.62 6.80 -4.77
CA ASN A 44 0.77 5.92 -5.59
C ASN A 44 0.18 4.75 -4.79
N MET A 45 -0.88 4.15 -5.34
CA MET A 45 -1.52 2.94 -4.81
C MET A 45 -0.49 1.88 -4.41
N GLY A 46 -0.57 1.43 -3.16
CA GLY A 46 0.30 0.39 -2.59
C GLY A 46 1.69 0.86 -2.17
N ALA A 47 2.04 2.13 -2.35
CA ALA A 47 3.25 2.71 -1.76
C ALA A 47 3.19 2.71 -0.23
N ILE A 48 4.34 2.72 0.44
CA ILE A 48 4.40 3.23 1.81
C ILE A 48 4.48 4.74 1.74
N TYR A 49 3.42 5.41 2.18
CA TYR A 49 3.19 6.83 1.94
C TYR A 49 4.40 7.71 2.28
N SER A 50 4.87 8.51 1.32
CA SER A 50 6.05 9.40 1.45
C SER A 50 7.38 8.71 1.78
N ARG A 51 7.47 7.36 1.75
CA ARG A 51 8.67 6.61 2.14
C ARG A 51 9.18 5.69 1.06
N ILE A 52 8.35 4.77 0.58
CA ILE A 52 8.77 3.68 -0.31
C ILE A 52 7.84 3.66 -1.51
N ALA A 53 8.39 4.03 -2.66
CA ALA A 53 7.68 3.90 -3.94
C ALA A 53 7.59 2.41 -4.34
N PRO A 54 6.48 1.99 -4.97
CA PRO A 54 6.35 0.64 -5.49
C PRO A 54 7.42 0.38 -6.56
N SER A 55 7.86 -0.87 -6.73
CA SER A 55 8.83 -1.28 -7.76
C SER A 55 8.25 -1.18 -9.17
N GLU A 56 6.96 -1.44 -9.32
CA GLU A 56 6.20 -1.33 -10.58
C GLU A 56 4.76 -0.84 -10.33
N ILE A 57 4.09 -0.38 -11.38
CA ILE A 57 2.67 0.00 -11.33
C ILE A 57 1.84 -1.27 -11.55
N ALA A 58 1.00 -1.58 -10.56
CA ALA A 58 0.14 -2.76 -10.57
C ALA A 58 -1.34 -2.45 -10.34
N GLU A 59 -1.69 -1.17 -10.15
CA GLU A 59 -3.07 -0.74 -9.92
C GLU A 59 -3.94 -0.84 -11.17
N LYS A 60 -5.24 -1.10 -10.98
CA LYS A 60 -6.27 -1.00 -12.02
C LYS A 60 -6.92 0.39 -12.02
N PRO A 61 -7.67 0.77 -13.07
CA PRO A 61 -8.44 2.01 -13.09
C PRO A 61 -9.37 2.20 -11.88
N ALA A 62 -9.74 3.46 -11.61
CA ALA A 62 -10.74 3.79 -10.60
C ALA A 62 -12.07 3.05 -10.82
N GLY A 63 -12.72 2.68 -9.72
CA GLY A 63 -13.95 1.89 -9.75
C GLY A 63 -13.74 0.37 -9.89
N GLU A 64 -12.51 -0.10 -10.14
CA GLU A 64 -12.18 -1.52 -10.10
C GLU A 64 -11.67 -1.97 -8.73
N TRP A 65 -11.92 -3.25 -8.42
CA TRP A 65 -11.40 -3.88 -7.21
C TRP A 65 -9.90 -4.14 -7.33
N GLN A 66 -9.17 -3.65 -6.33
CA GLN A 66 -7.75 -3.90 -6.12
C GLN A 66 -7.59 -4.92 -5.01
N THR A 67 -6.77 -5.95 -5.22
CA THR A 67 -6.49 -6.97 -4.20
C THR A 67 -5.13 -6.70 -3.58
N PHE A 68 -5.06 -6.64 -2.25
CA PHE A 68 -3.85 -6.45 -1.47
C PHE A 68 -3.52 -7.71 -0.65
N ASP A 69 -2.24 -8.05 -0.63
CA ASP A 69 -1.62 -8.94 0.36
C ASP A 69 -0.45 -8.17 0.99
N ILE A 70 -0.57 -7.86 2.28
CA ILE A 70 0.37 -6.99 3.00
C ILE A 70 0.93 -7.76 4.19
N THR A 71 2.24 -7.95 4.21
CA THR A 71 2.94 -8.52 5.36
C THR A 71 3.66 -7.41 6.12
N LEU A 72 3.45 -7.36 7.44
CA LEU A 72 4.29 -6.60 8.36
C LEU A 72 4.99 -7.58 9.29
N CYS A 73 6.32 -7.61 9.28
CA CYS A 73 7.13 -8.48 10.14
C CYS A 73 8.41 -7.76 10.55
N GLU A 74 8.72 -7.66 11.84
CA GLU A 74 9.96 -7.01 12.33
C GLU A 74 10.17 -5.59 11.78
N ARG A 75 9.08 -4.83 11.57
CA ARG A 75 9.07 -3.49 10.90
C ARG A 75 9.55 -3.50 9.45
N HIS A 76 9.46 -4.63 8.77
CA HIS A 76 9.58 -4.73 7.33
C HIS A 76 8.21 -4.93 6.69
N ALA A 77 8.00 -4.27 5.56
CA ALA A 77 6.77 -4.39 4.79
C ALA A 77 7.02 -5.13 3.48
N THR A 78 6.11 -6.03 3.15
CA THR A 78 5.93 -6.57 1.81
C THR A 78 4.52 -6.22 1.36
N VAL A 79 4.38 -5.71 0.13
CA VAL A 79 3.08 -5.37 -0.47
C VAL A 79 2.97 -6.04 -1.81
N ILE A 80 1.93 -6.85 -1.97
CA ILE A 80 1.51 -7.44 -3.23
C ILE A 80 0.20 -6.75 -3.62
N LEU A 81 0.19 -6.12 -4.80
CA LEU A 81 -0.97 -5.48 -5.38
C LEU A 81 -1.36 -6.21 -6.66
N ASN A 82 -2.60 -6.70 -6.74
CA ASN A 82 -3.13 -7.45 -7.88
C ASN A 82 -2.20 -8.60 -8.35
N GLY A 83 -1.64 -9.33 -7.38
CA GLY A 83 -0.73 -10.46 -7.64
C GLY A 83 0.72 -10.07 -7.97
N LYS A 84 1.04 -8.77 -8.03
CA LYS A 84 2.40 -8.28 -8.26
C LYS A 84 3.04 -7.78 -6.97
N LYS A 85 4.23 -8.30 -6.64
CA LYS A 85 4.99 -7.88 -5.46
C LYS A 85 5.70 -6.55 -5.73
N ILE A 86 5.06 -5.47 -5.29
CA ILE A 86 5.49 -4.10 -5.54
C ILE A 86 6.40 -3.54 -4.44
N ILE A 87 6.37 -4.11 -3.24
CA ILE A 87 7.31 -3.82 -2.16
C ILE A 87 7.75 -5.16 -1.59
N ASP A 88 9.06 -5.39 -1.49
CA ASP A 88 9.63 -6.67 -1.06
C ASP A 88 10.53 -6.47 0.14
N ASN A 89 10.04 -6.91 1.30
CA ASN A 89 10.75 -6.91 2.59
C ASN A 89 11.53 -5.61 2.87
N GLN A 90 10.89 -4.45 2.73
CA GLN A 90 11.54 -3.15 2.89
C GLN A 90 11.41 -2.62 4.34
N PRO A 91 12.47 -2.03 4.92
CA PRO A 91 12.44 -1.51 6.28
C PRO A 91 11.59 -0.24 6.41
N LEU A 92 10.75 -0.17 7.43
CA LEU A 92 9.97 1.01 7.79
C LEU A 92 10.73 1.85 8.82
N LEU A 93 11.45 2.87 8.35
CA LEU A 93 12.36 3.69 9.16
C LEU A 93 11.67 4.72 10.08
N GLY A 94 10.36 4.89 9.98
CA GLY A 94 9.60 5.82 10.80
C GLY A 94 8.12 5.89 10.40
N CYS A 95 7.34 6.65 11.16
CA CYS A 95 5.92 6.84 10.89
C CYS A 95 5.70 7.52 9.52
N THR A 96 4.58 7.17 8.89
CA THR A 96 4.00 7.95 7.78
C THR A 96 3.19 9.11 8.34
N GLY A 97 2.92 10.13 7.52
CA GLY A 97 2.24 11.36 7.94
C GLY A 97 0.97 11.68 7.16
N GLY A 98 0.34 10.66 6.55
CA GLY A 98 -0.97 10.80 5.92
C GLY A 98 -2.09 11.11 6.91
#